data_AF-A0A539E7D8-F1
#
_entry.id   AF-A0A539E7D8-F1
#
_cell.length_a   1.000
_cell.length_b   1.000
_cell.length_c   1.000
_cell.angle_alpha   90.00
_cell.angle_beta   90.00
_cell.angle_gamma   90.00
#
_symmetry.space_group_name_H-M   'P 1'
#
loop_
_entity.id
_entity.type
_entity.pdbx_description
1 polymer ?
#
loop_
_entity_poly.entity_id
_entity_poly.type
_entity_poly.pdbx_seq_one_letter_code
_entity_poly.pdbx_strand_id
1 'polypeptide(L)'
;MNEKITWYVSRSSGWVAFALLAFTVVWGILGITKIIERRGLPRWMLDLHRFLALLTVIFTGVHLAALVADNFIPLDWKPGAVTWGIVAFYLMVAVQVSSWLRSRLPRKVWRGVHLLSYPALWMVALHGLRAGSDAGTLPVKIGVIGVIGATSFFTLMRILGSGPRRRAVAAFDAATAPATPASGATAGNSPPPPTLVLDGHPRR
;
A
#
# COMPACT_ATOMS: atom_id res chain seq x y z
N MET A 1 21.60 1.58 33.49
CA MET A 1 21.70 0.45 32.54
C MET A 1 23.13 0.35 32.05
N ASN A 2 23.63 -0.84 31.68
CA ASN A 2 24.98 -1.00 31.14
C ASN A 2 25.02 -0.44 29.71
N GLU A 3 25.89 0.55 29.45
CA GLU A 3 26.02 1.24 28.14
C GLU A 3 26.26 0.27 26.98
N LYS A 4 26.96 -0.84 27.23
CA LYS A 4 27.17 -1.87 26.21
C LYS A 4 25.84 -2.53 25.81
N ILE A 5 24.95 -2.76 26.78
CA ILE A 5 23.64 -3.39 26.52
C ILE A 5 22.76 -2.45 25.70
N THR A 6 22.66 -1.17 26.06
CA THR A 6 21.88 -0.18 25.30
C THR A 6 22.38 -0.04 23.86
N TRP A 7 23.71 -0.06 23.66
CA TRP A 7 24.33 -0.05 22.34
C TRP A 7 23.99 -1.29 21.49
N TYR A 8 24.08 -2.50 22.05
CA TYR A 8 23.72 -3.73 21.31
C TYR A 8 22.22 -3.79 21.02
N VAL A 9 21.38 -3.34 21.95
CA VAL A 9 19.93 -3.31 21.79
C VAL A 9 19.53 -2.32 20.72
N SER A 10 20.08 -1.09 20.70
CA SER A 10 19.75 -0.09 19.68
C SER A 10 20.08 -0.58 18.27
N ARG A 11 21.23 -1.22 18.08
CA ARG A 11 21.66 -1.80 16.79
C ARG A 11 20.80 -2.99 16.35
N SER A 12 20.66 -3.99 17.21
CA SER A 12 19.94 -5.22 16.88
C SER A 12 18.47 -4.95 16.61
N SER A 13 17.81 -4.13 17.44
CA SER A 13 16.41 -3.74 17.25
C SER A 13 16.19 -2.95 15.95
N GLY A 14 17.14 -2.10 15.54
CA GLY A 14 17.08 -1.37 14.27
C GLY A 14 17.10 -2.31 13.05
N TRP A 15 18.00 -3.29 13.03
CA TRP A 15 18.05 -4.29 11.95
C TRP A 15 16.82 -5.20 11.93
N VAL A 16 16.32 -5.61 13.10
CA VAL A 16 15.09 -6.40 13.21
C VAL A 16 13.89 -5.60 12.73
N ALA A 17 13.76 -4.33 13.11
CA ALA A 17 12.71 -3.43 12.63
C ALA A 17 12.75 -3.29 11.10
N PHE A 18 13.93 -3.11 10.52
CA PHE A 18 14.11 -3.05 9.07
C PHE A 18 13.66 -4.34 8.37
N ALA A 19 14.08 -5.50 8.89
CA ALA A 19 13.68 -6.79 8.33
C ALA A 19 12.16 -7.00 8.40
N LEU A 20 11.54 -6.70 9.55
CA LEU A 20 10.10 -6.79 9.73
C LEU A 20 9.33 -5.85 8.79
N LEU A 21 9.80 -4.60 8.61
CA LEU A 21 9.21 -3.66 7.66
C LEU A 21 9.29 -4.21 6.23
N ALA A 22 10.46 -4.72 5.84
CA ALA A 22 10.69 -5.32 4.54
C ALA A 22 9.75 -6.49 4.28
N PHE A 23 9.66 -7.44 5.23
CA PHE A 23 8.73 -8.56 5.15
C PHE A 23 7.29 -8.07 5.07
N THR A 24 6.90 -7.06 5.85
CA THR A 24 5.55 -6.49 5.81
C THR A 24 5.21 -5.95 4.42
N VAL A 25 6.14 -5.21 3.78
CA VAL A 25 5.96 -4.64 2.44
C VAL A 25 5.93 -5.73 1.38
N VAL A 26 6.91 -6.64 1.37
CA VAL A 26 6.97 -7.78 0.43
C VAL A 26 5.69 -8.61 0.55
N TRP A 27 5.28 -8.95 1.77
CA TRP A 27 4.05 -9.70 2.04
C TRP A 27 2.80 -8.96 1.55
N GLY A 28 2.75 -7.63 1.71
CA GLY A 28 1.69 -6.78 1.14
C GLY A 28 1.66 -6.82 -0.38
N ILE A 29 2.82 -6.86 -1.05
CA ILE A 29 2.89 -7.00 -2.51
C ILE A 29 2.43 -8.39 -2.94
N LEU A 30 2.94 -9.45 -2.33
CA LEU A 30 2.59 -10.84 -2.63
C LEU A 30 1.10 -11.08 -2.43
N GLY A 31 0.53 -10.57 -1.33
CA GLY A 31 -0.88 -10.73 -1.05
C GLY A 31 -1.78 -10.18 -2.16
N ILE A 32 -1.32 -9.18 -2.91
CA ILE A 32 -2.06 -8.56 -4.01
C ILE A 32 -1.62 -9.11 -5.38
N THR A 33 -0.59 -9.97 -5.46
CA THR A 33 -0.25 -10.62 -6.73
C THR A 33 -1.38 -11.57 -7.16
N LYS A 34 -1.83 -11.39 -8.40
CA LYS A 34 -3.00 -12.01 -9.06
C LYS A 34 -3.18 -13.52 -8.90
N ILE A 35 -2.15 -14.24 -8.43
CA ILE A 35 -2.19 -15.68 -8.15
C ILE A 35 -3.21 -15.98 -7.03
N ILE A 36 -3.30 -15.13 -6.01
CA ILE A 36 -4.22 -15.31 -4.87
C ILE A 36 -5.59 -14.68 -5.14
N GLU A 37 -5.65 -13.62 -5.94
CA GLU A 37 -6.89 -12.90 -6.25
C GLU A 37 -7.93 -13.76 -7.00
N ARG A 38 -7.51 -14.81 -7.72
CA ARG A 38 -8.42 -15.77 -8.37
C ARG A 38 -9.15 -16.72 -7.41
N ARG A 39 -8.63 -16.92 -6.18
CA ARG A 39 -9.18 -17.87 -5.19
C ARG A 39 -9.73 -17.20 -3.93
N GLY A 40 -9.70 -15.86 -3.86
CA GLY A 40 -9.97 -15.12 -2.64
C GLY A 40 -8.76 -15.09 -1.71
N LEU A 41 -8.54 -13.94 -1.06
CA LEU A 41 -7.46 -13.75 -0.10
C LEU A 41 -7.79 -14.51 1.20
N PRO A 42 -6.99 -15.50 1.62
CA PRO A 42 -7.23 -16.18 2.88
C PRO A 42 -7.00 -15.22 4.06
N ARG A 43 -7.86 -15.31 5.09
CA ARG A 43 -7.87 -14.36 6.23
C ARG A 43 -6.52 -14.29 6.96
N TRP A 44 -5.85 -15.44 7.11
CA TRP A 44 -4.54 -15.54 7.78
C TRP A 44 -3.46 -14.67 7.13
N MET A 45 -3.56 -14.41 5.82
CA MET A 45 -2.55 -13.61 5.12
C MET A 45 -2.64 -12.14 5.51
N LEU A 46 -3.85 -11.63 5.72
CA LEU A 46 -4.09 -10.28 6.23
C LEU A 46 -3.69 -10.18 7.70
N ASP A 47 -3.98 -11.21 8.49
CA ASP A 47 -3.60 -11.25 9.90
C ASP A 47 -2.08 -11.28 10.06
N LEU A 48 -1.36 -12.03 9.22
CA LEU A 48 0.10 -12.01 9.21
C LEU A 48 0.67 -10.64 8.82
N HIS A 49 0.09 -9.97 7.81
CA HIS A 49 0.51 -8.61 7.45
C HIS A 49 0.35 -7.64 8.64
N ARG A 50 -0.78 -7.72 9.36
CA ARG A 50 -1.04 -6.89 10.54
C ARG A 50 -0.10 -7.21 11.69
N PHE A 51 0.20 -8.49 11.90
CA PHE A 51 1.13 -8.94 12.93
C PHE A 51 2.56 -8.45 12.66
N LEU A 52 3.05 -8.61 11.42
CA LEU A 52 4.37 -8.10 11.00
C LEU A 52 4.45 -6.57 11.09
N ALA A 53 3.38 -5.86 10.70
CA ALA A 53 3.31 -4.41 10.83
C ALA A 53 3.37 -3.97 12.30
N LEU A 54 2.65 -4.65 13.20
CA LEU A 54 2.68 -4.37 14.63
C LEU A 54 4.09 -4.61 15.21
N LEU A 55 4.72 -5.74 14.89
CA LEU A 55 6.08 -6.02 15.33
C LEU A 55 7.08 -4.97 14.84
N THR A 56 6.91 -4.49 13.60
CA THR A 56 7.74 -3.39 13.06
C THR A 56 7.65 -2.15 13.95
N VAL A 57 6.44 -1.71 14.30
CA VAL A 57 6.21 -0.54 15.16
C VAL A 57 6.81 -0.76 16.57
N ILE A 58 6.62 -1.94 17.15
CA ILE A 58 7.17 -2.29 18.47
C ILE A 58 8.71 -2.22 18.44
N PHE A 59 9.36 -2.87 17.48
CA PHE A 59 10.82 -2.86 17.39
C PHE A 59 11.38 -1.48 17.03
N THR A 60 10.67 -0.65 16.26
CA THR A 60 11.02 0.76 16.09
C THR A 60 10.93 1.51 17.43
N GLY A 61 9.90 1.27 18.24
CA GLY A 61 9.78 1.83 19.58
C GLY A 61 10.95 1.42 20.49
N VAL A 62 11.34 0.14 20.48
CA VAL A 62 12.51 -0.37 21.21
C VAL A 62 13.79 0.31 20.73
N HIS A 63 13.96 0.47 19.41
CA HIS A 63 15.11 1.15 18.84
C HIS A 63 15.21 2.60 19.33
N LEU A 64 14.12 3.37 19.28
CA LEU A 64 14.09 4.75 19.75
C LEU A 64 14.32 4.85 21.27
N ALA A 65 13.68 3.97 22.06
CA ALA A 65 13.86 3.94 23.51
C ALA A 65 15.31 3.60 23.89
N ALA A 66 15.93 2.66 23.17
CA ALA A 66 17.34 2.32 23.36
C ALA A 66 18.25 3.51 23.02
N LEU A 67 17.99 4.23 21.92
CA LEU A 67 18.77 5.43 21.56
C LEU A 67 18.68 6.53 22.63
N VAL A 68 17.49 6.76 23.20
CA VAL A 68 17.30 7.72 24.30
C VAL A 68 18.02 7.26 25.56
N ALA A 69 17.93 5.97 25.90
CA ALA A 69 18.58 5.40 27.08
C ALA A 69 20.12 5.39 26.98
N ASP A 70 20.66 5.29 25.76
CA ASP A 70 22.10 5.26 25.50
C ASP A 70 22.76 6.66 25.55
N ASN A 71 21.99 7.74 25.79
CA ASN A 71 22.46 9.14 25.75
C ASN A 71 23.31 9.46 24.50
N PHE A 72 23.00 8.82 23.37
CA PHE A 72 23.85 8.87 22.18
C PHE A 72 23.68 10.22 21.44
N ILE A 73 24.41 11.24 21.89
CA ILE A 73 24.81 12.40 21.08
C ILE A 73 26.33 12.30 20.90
N PRO A 74 26.83 11.42 20.01
CA PRO A 74 28.23 11.49 19.63
C PRO A 74 28.49 12.81 18.90
N LEU A 75 29.63 13.43 19.18
CA LEU A 75 30.06 14.70 18.57
C LEU A 75 30.18 14.63 17.03
N ASP A 76 30.15 13.42 16.45
CA ASP A 76 30.17 13.12 15.00
C ASP A 76 28.85 12.52 14.47
N TRP A 77 27.70 13.02 14.91
CA TRP A 77 26.41 12.64 14.33
C TRP A 77 26.36 12.98 12.82
N LYS A 78 25.88 12.04 11.99
CA LYS A 78 25.75 12.22 10.54
C LYS A 78 24.35 12.77 10.20
N PRO A 79 24.16 14.09 10.02
CA PRO A 79 22.82 14.68 9.97
C PRO A 79 22.01 14.12 8.81
N GLY A 80 22.65 13.92 7.65
CA GLY A 80 22.00 13.35 6.47
C GLY A 80 21.47 11.93 6.69
N ALA A 81 22.15 11.08 7.47
CA ALA A 81 21.65 9.73 7.76
C ALA A 81 20.46 9.77 8.71
N VAL A 82 20.49 10.66 9.71
CA VAL A 82 19.41 10.84 10.69
C VAL A 82 18.16 11.40 10.02
N THR A 83 18.28 12.37 9.10
CA THR A 83 17.14 12.93 8.36
C THR A 83 16.35 11.86 7.63
N TRP A 84 17.01 10.91 6.95
CA TRP A 84 16.32 9.79 6.31
C TRP A 84 15.53 8.93 7.31
N GLY A 85 16.08 8.70 8.50
CA GLY A 85 15.41 7.96 9.57
C GLY A 85 14.16 8.68 10.09
N ILE A 86 14.25 9.99 10.31
CA ILE A 86 13.13 10.82 10.79
C ILE A 86 12.01 10.86 9.74
N VAL A 87 12.35 11.11 8.48
CA VAL A 87 11.34 11.14 7.39
C VAL A 87 10.70 9.76 7.25
N ALA A 88 11.48 8.68 7.27
CA ALA A 88 10.95 7.32 7.22
C ALA A 88 10.02 7.01 8.40
N PHE A 89 10.38 7.44 9.61
CA PHE A 89 9.56 7.29 10.80
C PHE A 89 8.21 8.01 10.65
N TYR A 90 8.19 9.25 10.16
CA TYR A 90 6.93 9.95 9.91
C TYR A 90 6.08 9.30 8.83
N LEU A 91 6.68 8.80 7.75
CA LEU A 91 5.95 8.02 6.75
C LEU A 91 5.37 6.73 7.34
N MET A 92 6.14 6.02 8.17
CA MET A 92 5.67 4.82 8.86
C MET A 92 4.48 5.13 9.77
N VAL A 93 4.56 6.20 10.58
CA VAL A 93 3.45 6.65 11.43
C VAL A 93 2.23 7.02 10.59
N ALA A 94 2.40 7.75 9.49
CA ALA A 94 1.31 8.11 8.59
C ALA A 94 0.62 6.86 7.99
N VAL A 95 1.41 5.87 7.55
CA VAL A 95 0.90 4.58 7.04
C VAL A 95 0.18 3.80 8.14
N GLN A 96 0.72 3.76 9.35
CA GLN A 96 0.13 3.03 10.48
C GLN A 96 -1.20 3.65 10.92
N VAL A 97 -1.21 4.97 11.14
CA VAL A 97 -2.41 5.71 11.55
C VAL A 97 -3.49 5.64 10.47
N SER A 98 -3.13 5.85 9.20
CA SER A 98 -4.11 5.72 8.10
C SER A 98 -4.67 4.30 7.98
N SER A 99 -3.89 3.27 8.33
CA SER A 99 -4.34 1.89 8.33
C SER A 99 -5.32 1.58 9.48
N TRP A 100 -5.11 2.15 10.67
CA TRP A 100 -6.10 2.09 11.77
C TRP A 100 -7.37 2.85 11.42
N LEU A 101 -7.24 4.02 10.78
CA LEU A 101 -8.35 4.87 10.40
C LEU A 101 -8.98 4.51 9.03
N ARG A 102 -8.65 3.33 8.48
CA ARG A 102 -9.09 2.90 7.16
C ARG A 102 -10.61 2.92 6.99
N SER A 103 -11.38 2.66 8.04
CA SER A 103 -12.84 2.69 8.01
C SER A 103 -13.43 4.10 7.85
N ARG A 104 -12.66 5.15 8.18
CA ARG A 104 -13.10 6.56 8.11
C ARG A 104 -12.51 7.32 6.92
N LEU A 105 -11.59 6.71 6.17
CA LEU A 105 -10.90 7.36 5.05
C LEU A 105 -11.45 6.90 3.70
N PRO A 106 -11.60 7.81 2.72
CA PRO A 106 -11.90 7.43 1.35
C PRO A 106 -10.85 6.45 0.82
N ARG A 107 -11.30 5.40 0.13
CA ARG A 107 -10.43 4.31 -0.34
C ARG A 107 -9.24 4.80 -1.20
N LYS A 108 -9.42 5.88 -1.96
CA LYS A 108 -8.36 6.50 -2.77
C LYS A 108 -7.26 7.13 -1.89
N VAL A 109 -7.66 7.86 -0.85
CA VAL A 109 -6.73 8.53 0.08
C VAL A 109 -5.96 7.50 0.88
N TRP A 110 -6.66 6.54 1.50
CA TRP A 110 -6.02 5.46 2.25
C TRP A 110 -4.99 4.73 1.39
N ARG A 111 -5.35 4.39 0.14
CA ARG A 111 -4.43 3.72 -0.78
C ARG A 111 -3.22 4.61 -1.11
N GLY A 112 -3.43 5.90 -1.39
CA GLY A 112 -2.35 6.85 -1.66
C GLY A 112 -1.35 6.94 -0.50
N VAL A 113 -1.84 7.09 0.73
CA VAL A 113 -0.99 7.12 1.93
C VAL A 113 -0.30 5.77 2.15
N HIS A 114 -1.01 4.66 1.98
CA HIS A 114 -0.44 3.33 2.17
C HIS A 114 0.68 3.02 1.15
N LEU A 115 0.65 3.62 -0.06
CA LEU A 115 1.76 3.54 -1.02
C LEU A 115 3.04 4.24 -0.55
N LEU A 116 2.98 5.10 0.47
CA LEU A 116 4.17 5.71 1.07
C LEU A 116 5.03 4.68 1.85
N SER A 117 4.52 3.48 2.09
CA SER A 117 5.30 2.37 2.66
C SER A 117 6.50 1.97 1.78
N TYR A 118 6.39 2.13 0.46
CA TYR A 118 7.47 1.83 -0.48
C TYR A 118 8.66 2.80 -0.31
N PRO A 119 8.50 4.13 -0.45
CA PRO A 119 9.59 5.06 -0.21
C PRO A 119 10.07 5.03 1.25
N ALA A 120 9.18 4.77 2.22
CA ALA A 120 9.60 4.61 3.62
C ALA A 120 10.64 3.49 3.78
N LEU A 121 10.41 2.32 3.17
CA LEU A 121 11.39 1.22 3.22
C LEU A 121 12.76 1.61 2.65
N TRP A 122 12.78 2.33 1.52
CA TRP A 122 14.02 2.83 0.93
C TRP A 122 14.74 3.83 1.82
N MET A 123 14.00 4.74 2.45
CA MET A 123 14.57 5.71 3.38
C MET A 123 15.14 5.03 4.65
N VAL A 124 14.47 3.99 5.18
CA VAL A 124 15.02 3.18 6.29
C VAL A 124 16.29 2.46 5.85
N ALA A 125 16.33 1.89 4.65
CA ALA A 125 17.54 1.24 4.13
C ALA A 125 18.70 2.23 4.02
N LEU A 126 18.45 3.43 3.48
CA LEU A 126 19.46 4.50 3.39
C LEU A 126 19.92 4.98 4.77
N HIS A 127 19.00 5.11 5.71
CA HIS A 127 19.31 5.45 7.11
C HIS A 127 20.24 4.40 7.72
N GLY A 128 19.87 3.10 7.68
CA GLY A 128 20.66 2.01 8.25
C GLY A 128 22.04 1.86 7.62
N LEU A 129 22.14 1.97 6.29
CA LEU A 129 23.41 1.87 5.57
C LEU A 129 24.36 3.05 5.85
N ARG A 130 23.85 4.25 6.09
CA ARG A 130 24.68 5.45 6.32
C ARG A 130 24.99 5.69 7.80
N ALA A 131 24.08 5.30 8.68
CA ALA A 131 24.20 5.48 10.13
C ALA A 131 24.98 4.35 10.81
N GLY A 132 24.80 3.09 10.38
CA GLY A 132 25.40 1.93 11.04
C GLY A 132 26.87 1.73 10.65
N SER A 133 27.77 1.60 11.63
CA SER A 133 29.16 1.17 11.34
C SER A 133 29.24 -0.28 10.86
N ASP A 134 28.20 -1.08 11.13
CA ASP A 134 28.16 -2.51 10.83
C ASP A 134 27.47 -2.80 9.48
N ALA A 135 27.09 -1.74 8.75
CA ALA A 135 26.56 -1.83 7.39
C ALA A 135 27.52 -2.56 6.42
N GLY A 136 28.82 -2.59 6.74
CA GLY A 136 29.84 -3.31 5.99
C GLY A 136 29.80 -4.84 6.13
N THR A 137 29.13 -5.37 7.17
CA THR A 137 29.13 -6.80 7.49
C THR A 137 28.37 -7.62 6.45
N LEU A 138 28.88 -8.83 6.18
CA LEU A 138 28.33 -9.70 5.13
C LEU A 138 26.84 -10.06 5.34
N PRO A 139 26.36 -10.39 6.56
CA PRO A 139 24.95 -10.70 6.79
C PRO A 139 24.03 -9.51 6.50
N VAL A 140 24.46 -8.30 6.90
CA VAL A 140 23.71 -7.07 6.64
C VAL A 140 23.64 -6.78 5.14
N LYS A 141 24.75 -6.90 4.42
CA LYS A 141 24.78 -6.70 2.96
C LYS A 141 23.85 -7.66 2.24
N ILE A 142 23.91 -8.95 2.56
CA ILE A 142 23.04 -9.98 1.97
C ILE A 142 21.57 -9.68 2.27
N GLY A 143 21.26 -9.35 3.52
CA GLY A 143 19.90 -9.00 3.94
C GLY A 143 19.35 -7.78 3.20
N VAL A 144 20.12 -6.69 3.14
CA VAL A 144 19.73 -5.46 2.45
C VAL A 144 19.56 -5.68 0.95
N ILE A 145 20.49 -6.38 0.30
CA ILE A 145 20.41 -6.72 -1.13
C ILE A 145 19.18 -7.60 -1.40
N GLY A 146 18.94 -8.61 -0.57
CA GLY A 146 17.79 -9.50 -0.69
C GLY A 146 16.46 -8.74 -0.57
N VAL A 147 16.35 -7.86 0.43
CA VAL A 147 15.17 -7.02 0.66
C VAL A 147 14.91 -6.06 -0.51
N ILE A 148 15.95 -5.34 -0.94
CA ILE A 148 15.87 -4.38 -2.04
C ILE A 148 15.54 -5.10 -3.34
N GLY A 149 16.20 -6.23 -3.60
CA GLY A 149 15.98 -7.07 -4.77
C GLY A 149 14.55 -7.60 -4.82
N ALA A 150 14.06 -8.18 -3.72
CA ALA A 150 12.70 -8.69 -3.62
C ALA A 150 11.66 -7.58 -3.83
N THR A 151 11.76 -6.47 -3.10
CA THR A 151 10.80 -5.37 -3.24
C THR A 151 10.82 -4.73 -4.63
N SER A 152 12.00 -4.52 -5.22
CA SER A 152 12.12 -4.00 -6.59
C SER A 152 11.52 -4.97 -7.61
N PHE A 153 11.87 -6.25 -7.53
CA PHE A 153 11.37 -7.30 -8.42
C PHE A 153 9.85 -7.41 -8.37
N PHE A 154 9.27 -7.55 -7.18
CA PHE A 154 7.82 -7.68 -7.03
C PHE A 154 7.07 -6.40 -7.41
N THR A 155 7.65 -5.21 -7.17
CA THR A 155 7.08 -3.94 -7.62
C THR A 155 7.10 -3.83 -9.14
N LEU A 156 8.19 -4.24 -9.79
CA LEU A 156 8.32 -4.20 -11.25
C LEU A 156 7.34 -5.17 -11.93
N MET A 157 7.25 -6.41 -11.44
CA MET A 157 6.26 -7.38 -11.90
C MET A 157 4.83 -6.86 -11.80
N ARG A 158 4.52 -6.12 -10.73
CA ARG A 158 3.21 -5.50 -10.53
C ARG A 158 2.92 -4.46 -11.61
N ILE A 159 3.86 -3.55 -11.89
CA ILE A 159 3.68 -2.49 -12.89
C ILE A 159 3.50 -3.09 -14.28
N LEU A 160 4.37 -4.04 -14.67
CA LEU A 160 4.36 -4.67 -15.99
C LEU A 160 3.12 -5.58 -16.19
N GLY A 161 2.71 -6.33 -15.17
CA GLY A 161 1.55 -7.23 -15.23
C GLY A 161 0.17 -6.52 -15.18
N SER A 162 0.14 -5.19 -15.03
CA SER A 162 -1.07 -4.37 -14.95
C SER A 162 -1.57 -3.86 -16.31
N GLY A 163 -0.71 -3.81 -17.34
CA GLY A 163 -0.97 -3.13 -18.61
C GLY A 163 -1.89 -3.84 -19.62
N PRO A 164 -1.69 -5.14 -19.93
CA PRO A 164 -2.36 -5.77 -21.08
C PRO A 164 -3.88 -5.91 -20.93
N ARG A 165 -4.36 -6.19 -19.70
CA ARG A 165 -5.79 -6.51 -19.47
C ARG A 165 -6.68 -5.29 -19.29
N ARG A 166 -6.14 -4.15 -18.81
CA ARG A 166 -6.90 -2.88 -18.71
C ARG A 166 -7.23 -2.35 -20.11
N ARG A 167 -6.28 -2.48 -21.04
CA ARG A 167 -6.51 -2.24 -22.47
C ARG A 167 -7.48 -3.25 -23.07
N ALA A 168 -7.35 -4.54 -22.75
CA ALA A 168 -8.26 -5.56 -23.29
C ALA A 168 -9.71 -5.41 -22.80
N VAL A 169 -9.93 -5.08 -21.53
CA VAL A 169 -11.27 -4.83 -20.97
C VAL A 169 -11.84 -3.52 -21.53
N ALA A 170 -11.06 -2.44 -21.57
CA ALA A 170 -11.51 -1.20 -22.19
C ALA A 170 -11.81 -1.35 -23.69
N ALA A 171 -11.06 -2.18 -24.42
CA ALA A 171 -11.31 -2.49 -25.82
C ALA A 171 -12.57 -3.36 -26.00
N PHE A 172 -12.81 -4.33 -25.11
CA PHE A 172 -14.02 -5.14 -25.11
C PHE A 172 -15.27 -4.31 -24.77
N ASP A 173 -15.19 -3.45 -23.74
CA ASP A 173 -16.28 -2.55 -23.34
C ASP A 173 -16.58 -1.53 -24.45
N ALA A 174 -15.56 -1.03 -25.16
CA ALA A 174 -15.75 -0.18 -26.33
C ALA A 174 -16.37 -0.92 -27.52
N ALA A 175 -16.07 -2.21 -27.70
CA ALA A 175 -16.62 -3.03 -28.77
C ALA A 175 -18.06 -3.53 -28.48
N THR A 176 -18.45 -3.62 -27.20
CA THR A 176 -19.78 -4.06 -26.77
C THR A 176 -20.70 -2.92 -26.32
N ALA A 177 -20.21 -1.69 -26.31
CA ALA A 177 -21.03 -0.51 -26.09
C ALA A 177 -22.14 -0.46 -27.16
N PRO A 178 -23.42 -0.43 -26.76
CA PRO A 178 -24.51 -0.32 -27.72
C PRO A 178 -24.33 0.97 -28.51
N ALA A 179 -24.37 0.88 -29.84
CA ALA A 179 -24.40 2.04 -30.71
C ALA A 179 -25.56 2.91 -30.25
N THR A 180 -25.24 4.04 -29.62
CA THR A 180 -26.25 5.02 -29.20
C THR A 180 -26.94 5.43 -30.50
N PRO A 181 -28.23 5.12 -30.70
CA PRO A 181 -28.91 5.62 -31.89
C PRO A 181 -28.86 7.13 -31.74
N ALA A 182 -28.28 7.82 -32.72
CA ALA A 182 -28.42 9.26 -32.83
C ALA A 182 -29.92 9.55 -32.89
N SER A 183 -30.53 9.88 -31.74
CA SER A 183 -31.91 10.29 -31.66
C SER A 183 -31.97 11.70 -32.25
N GLY A 184 -32.14 11.73 -33.57
CA GLY A 184 -32.24 12.92 -34.38
C GLY A 184 -33.08 12.61 -35.60
N ALA A 185 -34.30 12.11 -35.40
CA ALA A 185 -35.32 12.02 -36.45
C ALA A 185 -36.73 11.94 -35.84
N THR A 186 -37.40 13.10 -35.82
CA THR A 186 -38.81 13.30 -36.23
C THR A 186 -39.83 12.20 -35.92
N ALA A 187 -40.70 12.44 -34.93
CA ALA A 187 -42.02 11.80 -34.87
C ALA A 187 -42.99 12.63 -34.02
N GLY A 188 -43.42 13.77 -34.57
CA GLY A 188 -44.55 14.55 -34.06
C GLY A 188 -45.60 14.67 -35.17
N ASN A 189 -46.60 13.79 -35.13
CA ASN A 189 -47.98 13.95 -35.62
C ASN A 189 -48.56 12.60 -36.09
N SER A 190 -49.15 11.87 -35.14
CA SER A 190 -50.17 10.86 -35.45
C SER A 190 -51.51 11.41 -34.94
N PRO A 191 -52.58 11.41 -35.76
CA PRO A 191 -53.88 11.93 -35.34
C PRO A 191 -54.56 10.95 -34.36
N PRO A 192 -55.45 11.46 -33.48
CA PRO A 192 -56.12 10.62 -32.48
C PRO A 192 -57.15 9.66 -33.11
N PRO A 193 -57.43 8.52 -32.44
CA PRO A 193 -58.34 7.50 -32.95
C PRO A 193 -59.81 7.95 -32.88
N PRO A 194 -60.68 7.41 -33.76
CA PRO A 194 -62.09 7.80 -33.83
C PRO A 194 -62.87 7.28 -32.62
N THR A 195 -63.60 8.19 -31.95
CA THR A 195 -64.56 7.88 -30.89
C THR A 195 -65.78 7.16 -31.46
N LEU A 196 -65.99 5.92 -31.03
CA LEU A 196 -67.15 5.11 -31.37
C LEU A 196 -68.34 5.56 -30.50
N VAL A 197 -69.24 6.34 -31.09
CA VAL A 197 -70.52 6.74 -30.47
C VAL A 197 -71.47 5.54 -30.52
N LEU A 198 -71.80 4.99 -29.36
CA LEU A 198 -72.88 4.01 -29.21
C LEU A 198 -74.17 4.76 -28.86
N ASP A 199 -74.97 5.05 -29.88
CA ASP A 199 -76.39 5.34 -29.73
C ASP A 199 -77.15 4.03 -29.46
N GLY A 200 -78.04 4.01 -28.46
CA GLY A 200 -78.77 2.77 -28.18
C GLY A 200 -79.75 2.73 -27.01
N HIS A 201 -80.77 3.58 -27.07
CA HIS A 201 -82.16 3.34 -26.64
C HIS A 201 -82.56 3.34 -25.14
N PRO A 202 -83.62 4.09 -24.76
CA PRO A 202 -84.26 4.01 -23.45
C PRO A 202 -85.27 2.87 -23.37
N ARG A 203 -85.53 2.33 -22.17
CA ARG A 203 -86.86 1.83 -21.77
C ARG A 203 -86.97 1.50 -20.26
N ARG A 204 -87.85 2.28 -19.62
CA ARG A 204 -88.74 2.03 -18.46
C ARG A 204 -88.15 1.82 -17.08
#